data_AF-A0A0A7LKX4-F1
#
_entry.id   AF-A0A0A7LKX4-F1
#
_cell.length_a   1.000
_cell.length_b   1.000
_cell.length_c   1.000
_cell.angle_alpha   90.00
_cell.angle_beta   90.00
_cell.angle_gamma   90.00
#
_symmetry.space_group_name_H-M   'P 1'
#
loop_
_entity.id
_entity.type
_entity.pdbx_description
1 polymer ?
#
loop_
_entity_poly.entity_id
_entity_poly.type
_entity_poly.pdbx_seq_one_letter_code
_entity_poly.pdbx_strand_id
1 'polypeptide(L)'
;MRLTCHILLLFLVFGSGCASEYRPCPNNQTDPTKQLYQDIVTELIEQRLGIGYLPAENIAYIQQHFREQKSLEITPADSVWERTHRVRFQRALFQDTARFQTFYLNTKPRRTNPELADLPVQFKTLTPETDVVKLIRAFAPSQQQASLDSLNRVQTDMGAADFQLCTAKLLPVGRYMPCTLEGGMGILTLSAVAWNAAGDQGLLSFSWQCGCKCGFGEVLWVEKVNGRWRIKQAVDTWIS
;
A
#
# COMPACT_ATOMS: atom_id res chain seq x y z
N MET A 1 22.43 -59.52 -26.93
CA MET A 1 22.85 -58.31 -27.66
C MET A 1 21.80 -57.24 -27.44
N ARG A 2 22.23 -56.13 -26.83
CA ARG A 2 21.67 -54.76 -26.81
C ARG A 2 20.19 -54.56 -27.20
N LEU A 3 19.37 -54.03 -26.29
CA LEU A 3 18.29 -53.09 -26.64
C LEU A 3 17.91 -52.21 -25.41
N THR A 4 18.41 -50.96 -25.43
CA THR A 4 17.74 -49.70 -25.03
C THR A 4 16.94 -49.67 -23.72
N CYS A 5 17.35 -49.08 -22.59
CA CYS A 5 17.83 -47.70 -22.34
C CYS A 5 17.14 -46.65 -23.22
N HIS A 6 16.20 -45.88 -22.64
CA HIS A 6 15.79 -44.50 -22.98
C HIS A 6 14.29 -44.24 -22.73
N ILE A 7 13.86 -44.11 -21.47
CA ILE A 7 12.67 -43.30 -21.10
C ILE A 7 12.94 -42.65 -19.74
N LEU A 8 13.78 -41.62 -19.70
CA LEU A 8 14.00 -40.84 -18.48
C LEU A 8 14.42 -39.41 -18.83
N LEU A 9 13.58 -38.70 -19.58
CA LEU A 9 13.77 -37.27 -19.89
C LEU A 9 12.47 -36.67 -20.45
N LEU A 10 11.42 -36.60 -19.63
CA LEU A 10 10.18 -35.91 -20.03
C LEU A 10 9.40 -35.30 -18.84
N PHE A 11 10.12 -34.70 -17.88
CA PHE A 11 9.51 -34.00 -16.73
C PHE A 11 10.26 -32.72 -16.32
N LEU A 12 10.72 -31.90 -17.28
CA LEU A 12 11.41 -30.64 -16.98
C LEU A 12 10.91 -29.41 -17.79
N VAL A 13 9.68 -29.41 -18.31
CA VAL A 13 9.15 -28.27 -19.07
C VAL A 13 7.67 -27.97 -18.77
N PHE A 14 7.30 -27.77 -17.50
CA PHE A 14 6.00 -27.17 -17.14
C PHE A 14 6.06 -26.29 -15.88
N GLY A 15 7.20 -25.62 -15.66
CA GLY A 15 7.42 -24.76 -14.49
C GLY A 15 7.52 -23.27 -14.78
N SER A 16 7.44 -22.83 -16.04
CA SER A 16 7.34 -21.42 -16.41
C SER A 16 5.90 -20.93 -16.21
N GLY A 17 5.36 -21.15 -15.01
CA GLY A 17 4.17 -20.45 -14.56
C GLY A 17 4.47 -18.96 -14.64
N CYS A 18 3.78 -18.26 -15.54
CA CYS A 18 3.81 -16.81 -15.66
C CYS A 18 3.67 -16.24 -14.26
N ALA A 19 4.77 -15.69 -13.77
CA ALA A 19 4.85 -15.23 -12.41
C ALA A 19 4.14 -13.87 -12.36
N SER A 20 2.81 -13.92 -12.31
CA SER A 20 1.87 -12.80 -12.43
C SER A 20 1.75 -11.96 -11.18
N GLU A 21 2.58 -12.24 -10.18
CA GLU A 21 2.51 -11.63 -8.86
C GLU A 21 3.76 -10.83 -8.53
N TYR A 22 3.57 -9.79 -7.73
CA TYR A 22 4.64 -9.00 -7.14
C TYR A 22 5.59 -9.91 -6.37
N ARG A 23 6.89 -9.62 -6.44
CA ARG A 23 7.84 -10.30 -5.57
C ARG A 23 7.63 -9.77 -4.14
N PRO A 24 7.28 -10.62 -3.16
CA PRO A 24 7.00 -10.15 -1.81
C PRO A 24 8.28 -9.65 -1.16
N CYS A 25 8.24 -8.46 -0.54
CA CYS A 25 9.32 -8.01 0.32
C CYS A 25 9.33 -8.83 1.62
N PRO A 26 10.49 -9.31 2.10
CA PRO A 26 10.59 -10.00 3.38
C PRO A 26 10.10 -9.11 4.53
N ASN A 27 9.46 -9.72 5.51
CA ASN A 27 9.04 -9.04 6.73
C ASN A 27 9.64 -9.80 7.92
N ASN A 28 10.71 -9.25 8.48
CA ASN A 28 11.46 -9.85 9.58
C ASN A 28 11.04 -9.29 10.95
N GLN A 29 9.97 -8.48 11.00
CA GLN A 29 9.46 -7.94 12.25
C GLN A 29 8.93 -9.09 13.12
N THR A 30 9.14 -9.01 14.43
CA THR A 30 8.61 -9.99 15.40
C THR A 30 7.38 -9.47 16.14
N ASP A 31 7.26 -8.15 16.28
CA ASP A 31 6.07 -7.50 16.84
C ASP A 31 4.91 -7.55 15.83
N PRO A 32 3.70 -8.03 16.21
CA PRO A 32 2.57 -8.15 15.28
C PRO A 32 2.11 -6.83 14.65
N THR A 33 2.19 -5.72 15.40
CA THR A 33 1.82 -4.40 14.91
C THR A 33 2.84 -3.90 13.89
N LYS A 34 4.13 -4.09 14.17
CA LYS A 34 5.19 -3.76 13.21
C LYS A 34 5.14 -4.64 11.96
N GLN A 35 4.81 -5.93 12.10
CA GLN A 35 4.55 -6.81 10.97
C GLN A 35 3.44 -6.25 10.08
N LEU A 36 2.32 -5.83 10.67
CA LEU A 36 1.21 -5.23 9.95
C LEU A 36 1.65 -3.98 9.20
N TYR A 37 2.24 -2.99 9.88
CA TYR A 37 2.66 -1.76 9.21
C TYR A 37 3.65 -2.03 8.08
N GLN A 38 4.64 -2.89 8.28
CA GLN A 38 5.62 -3.25 7.26
C GLN A 38 4.95 -3.80 5.98
N ASP A 39 4.03 -4.75 6.14
CA ASP A 39 3.31 -5.37 5.03
C ASP A 39 2.38 -4.36 4.33
N ILE A 40 1.61 -3.59 5.11
CA ILE A 40 0.64 -2.64 4.58
C ILE A 40 1.31 -1.45 3.89
N VAL A 41 2.38 -0.88 4.45
CA VAL A 41 3.13 0.20 3.78
C VAL A 41 3.74 -0.28 2.46
N THR A 42 4.26 -1.51 2.42
CA THR A 42 4.77 -2.12 1.17
C THR A 42 3.65 -2.21 0.14
N GLU A 43 2.48 -2.74 0.53
CA GLU A 43 1.32 -2.90 -0.35
C GLU A 43 0.76 -1.56 -0.83
N LEU A 44 0.66 -0.56 0.06
CA LEU A 44 0.23 0.79 -0.29
C LEU A 44 1.14 1.39 -1.37
N ILE A 45 2.45 1.39 -1.16
CA ILE A 45 3.42 1.96 -2.10
C ILE A 45 3.37 1.25 -3.47
N GLU A 46 3.33 -0.09 -3.47
CA GLU A 46 3.42 -0.86 -4.71
C GLU A 46 2.11 -0.95 -5.49
N GLN A 47 0.97 -0.86 -4.80
CA GLN A 47 -0.34 -1.18 -5.38
C GLN A 47 -1.33 -0.01 -5.36
N ARG A 48 -1.37 0.81 -4.30
CA ARG A 48 -2.40 1.85 -4.13
C ARG A 48 -1.92 3.27 -4.41
N LEU A 49 -0.65 3.59 -4.21
CA LEU A 49 -0.08 4.93 -4.49
C LEU A 49 0.34 5.10 -5.96
N GLY A 50 -0.32 4.38 -6.86
CA GLY A 50 -0.06 4.39 -8.31
C GLY A 50 1.29 3.77 -8.70
N ILE A 51 1.84 4.26 -9.82
CA ILE A 51 3.15 3.83 -10.36
C ILE A 51 4.33 4.67 -9.83
N GLY A 52 4.08 5.50 -8.83
CA GLY A 52 5.04 6.48 -8.33
C GLY A 52 6.33 5.89 -7.74
N TYR A 53 6.31 4.63 -7.30
CA TYR A 53 7.50 3.96 -6.79
C TYR A 53 8.47 3.50 -7.90
N LEU A 54 8.03 3.50 -9.16
CA LEU A 54 8.85 3.08 -10.30
C LEU A 54 9.82 4.17 -10.74
N PRO A 55 10.98 3.81 -11.31
CA PRO A 55 11.85 4.74 -12.01
C PRO A 55 11.12 5.49 -13.14
N ALA A 56 11.55 6.74 -13.41
CA ALA A 56 10.90 7.64 -14.34
C ALA A 56 10.74 7.06 -15.76
N GLU A 57 11.72 6.30 -16.23
CA GLU A 57 11.69 5.61 -17.53
C GLU A 57 10.60 4.54 -17.62
N ASN A 58 10.31 3.84 -16.52
CA ASN A 58 9.25 2.84 -16.45
C ASN A 58 7.87 3.52 -16.38
N ILE A 59 7.79 4.64 -15.66
CA ILE A 59 6.59 5.49 -15.63
C ILE A 59 6.28 6.01 -17.04
N ALA A 60 7.28 6.58 -17.72
CA ALA A 60 7.14 7.11 -19.07
C ALA A 60 6.70 6.04 -20.07
N TYR A 61 7.21 4.81 -19.94
CA TYR A 61 6.79 3.67 -20.75
C TYR A 61 5.30 3.34 -20.56
N ILE A 62 4.83 3.26 -19.31
CA ILE A 62 3.40 3.00 -19.02
C ILE A 62 2.53 4.13 -19.57
N GLN A 63 2.91 5.38 -19.32
CA GLN A 63 2.15 6.53 -19.80
C GLN A 63 2.13 6.63 -21.33
N GLN A 64 3.20 6.18 -22.02
CA GLN A 64 3.23 6.18 -23.48
C GLN A 64 2.15 5.27 -24.07
N HIS A 65 1.96 4.07 -23.51
CA HIS A 65 0.88 3.16 -23.92
C HIS A 65 -0.48 3.86 -23.87
N PHE A 66 -0.80 4.51 -22.75
CA PHE A 66 -2.08 5.20 -22.59
C PHE A 66 -2.21 6.48 -23.43
N ARG A 67 -1.12 7.10 -23.87
CA ARG A 67 -1.17 8.22 -24.83
C ARG A 67 -1.42 7.75 -26.27
N GLU A 68 -0.89 6.58 -26.63
CA GLU A 68 -1.05 6.01 -27.97
C GLU A 68 -2.42 5.35 -28.16
N GLN A 69 -3.02 4.86 -27.08
CA GLN A 69 -4.42 4.46 -27.06
C GLN A 69 -5.30 5.70 -27.31
N LYS A 70 -5.89 5.79 -28.51
CA LYS A 70 -6.82 6.88 -28.87
C LYS A 70 -8.18 6.80 -28.13
N SER A 71 -8.38 5.77 -27.32
CA SER A 71 -9.58 5.57 -26.51
C SER A 71 -9.51 6.43 -25.25
N LEU A 72 -10.59 7.13 -24.92
CA LEU A 72 -10.75 7.80 -23.63
C LEU A 72 -11.09 6.81 -22.50
N GLU A 73 -11.48 5.58 -22.86
CA GLU A 73 -11.86 4.54 -21.92
C GLU A 73 -10.73 3.51 -21.77
N ILE A 74 -10.35 3.25 -20.51
CA ILE A 74 -9.42 2.18 -20.13
C ILE A 74 -10.15 0.85 -20.30
N THR A 75 -9.62 -0.02 -21.15
CA THR A 75 -10.21 -1.35 -21.35
C THR A 75 -9.70 -2.36 -20.31
N PRO A 76 -10.39 -3.49 -20.10
CA PRO A 76 -9.85 -4.58 -19.29
C PRO A 76 -8.48 -5.09 -19.77
N ALA A 77 -8.23 -5.05 -21.08
CA ALA A 77 -6.94 -5.44 -21.65
C ALA A 77 -5.82 -4.47 -21.24
N ASP A 78 -6.11 -3.17 -21.16
CA ASP A 78 -5.16 -2.16 -20.68
C ASP A 78 -4.83 -2.37 -19.20
N SER A 79 -5.82 -2.68 -18.36
CA SER A 79 -5.58 -3.00 -16.95
C SER A 79 -4.71 -4.25 -16.78
N VAL A 80 -4.92 -5.29 -17.58
CA VAL A 80 -4.08 -6.50 -17.58
C VAL A 80 -2.66 -6.18 -18.08
N TRP A 81 -2.54 -5.37 -19.13
CA TRP A 81 -1.25 -4.95 -19.67
C TRP A 81 -0.46 -4.13 -18.65
N GLU A 82 -1.09 -3.15 -18.01
CA GLU A 82 -0.47 -2.28 -17.01
C GLU A 82 -0.01 -3.13 -15.82
N ARG A 83 -0.88 -3.99 -15.28
CA ARG A 83 -0.54 -4.90 -14.17
C ARG A 83 0.66 -5.78 -14.51
N THR A 84 0.68 -6.36 -15.71
CA THR A 84 1.80 -7.20 -16.16
C THR A 84 3.11 -6.43 -16.18
N HIS A 85 3.08 -5.20 -16.67
CA HIS A 85 4.26 -4.33 -16.74
C HIS A 85 4.71 -3.85 -15.36
N ARG A 86 3.78 -3.48 -14.48
CA ARG A 86 4.08 -3.11 -13.10
C ARG A 86 4.75 -4.25 -12.33
N VAL A 87 4.27 -5.48 -12.47
CA VAL A 87 4.90 -6.66 -11.86
C VAL A 87 6.31 -6.88 -12.42
N ARG A 88 6.49 -6.77 -13.74
CA ARG A 88 7.81 -6.89 -14.39
C ARG A 88 8.79 -5.83 -13.87
N PHE A 89 8.36 -4.57 -13.85
CA PHE A 89 9.20 -3.46 -13.39
C PHE A 89 9.49 -3.52 -11.89
N GLN A 90 8.51 -3.93 -11.08
CA GLN A 90 8.71 -4.14 -9.65
C GLN A 90 9.81 -5.18 -9.39
N ARG A 91 9.78 -6.31 -10.11
CA ARG A 91 10.80 -7.36 -9.97
C ARG A 91 12.19 -6.89 -10.40
N ALA A 92 12.26 -6.09 -11.46
CA ALA A 92 13.52 -5.50 -11.93
C ALA A 92 14.07 -4.46 -10.94
N LEU A 93 13.19 -3.73 -10.24
CA LEU A 93 13.57 -2.76 -9.21
C LEU A 93 13.92 -3.43 -7.87
N PHE A 94 13.45 -4.65 -7.62
CA PHE A 94 13.54 -5.28 -6.31
C PHE A 94 14.97 -5.33 -5.77
N GLN A 95 15.21 -4.66 -4.63
CA GLN A 95 16.53 -4.47 -3.98
C GLN A 95 17.55 -3.62 -4.74
N ASP A 96 17.19 -3.00 -5.87
CA ASP A 96 18.01 -2.01 -6.55
C ASP A 96 17.87 -0.61 -5.90
N THR A 97 18.49 -0.47 -4.73
CA THR A 97 18.36 0.72 -3.87
C THR A 97 18.83 2.03 -4.52
N ALA A 98 19.67 1.95 -5.57
CA ALA A 98 20.14 3.10 -6.32
C ALA A 98 18.99 3.77 -7.09
N ARG A 99 17.96 3.00 -7.47
CA ARG A 99 16.83 3.47 -8.29
C ARG A 99 15.54 3.66 -7.49
N PHE A 100 15.57 3.41 -6.19
CA PHE A 100 14.39 3.59 -5.33
C PHE A 100 13.95 5.04 -5.30
N GLN A 101 12.65 5.24 -5.53
CA GLN A 101 11.98 6.51 -5.28
C GLN A 101 11.81 6.73 -3.78
N THR A 102 11.78 8.00 -3.36
CA THR A 102 11.69 8.38 -1.95
C THR A 102 10.27 8.78 -1.59
N PHE A 103 9.76 8.15 -0.55
CA PHE A 103 8.51 8.46 0.14
C PHE A 103 8.85 9.02 1.52
N TYR A 104 7.97 9.86 2.06
CA TYR A 104 8.14 10.40 3.41
C TYR A 104 7.10 9.82 4.34
N LEU A 105 7.50 9.53 5.58
CA LEU A 105 6.61 9.05 6.64
C LEU A 105 6.42 10.15 7.68
N ASN A 106 5.16 10.49 7.95
CA ASN A 106 4.80 11.32 9.08
C ASN A 106 4.38 10.44 10.27
N THR A 107 5.07 10.61 11.40
CA THR A 107 4.77 9.96 12.68
C THR A 107 4.55 10.97 13.80
N LYS A 108 4.46 12.26 13.47
CA LYS A 108 4.34 13.34 14.46
C LYS A 108 2.94 13.90 14.43
N PRO A 109 2.11 13.68 15.46
CA PRO A 109 0.78 14.26 15.50
C PRO A 109 0.88 15.80 15.51
N ARG A 110 0.40 16.47 14.46
CA ARG A 110 0.22 17.92 14.48
C ARG A 110 -1.09 18.27 15.19
N ARG A 111 -1.05 19.36 15.96
CA ARG A 111 -2.23 19.86 16.70
C ARG A 111 -3.31 20.49 15.81
N THR A 112 -3.03 20.82 14.55
CA THR A 112 -3.84 21.80 13.79
C THR A 112 -4.25 21.40 12.38
N ASN A 113 -3.81 20.27 11.83
CA ASN A 113 -4.25 19.80 10.50
C ASN A 113 -4.75 18.35 10.60
N PRO A 114 -5.80 17.97 9.86
CA PRO A 114 -6.16 16.56 9.71
C PRO A 114 -5.06 15.86 8.93
N GLU A 115 -4.15 15.18 9.65
CA GLU A 115 -3.07 14.39 9.04
C GLU A 115 -3.55 13.01 8.59
N LEU A 116 -4.76 12.61 8.99
CA LEU A 116 -5.38 11.34 8.67
C LEU A 116 -6.66 11.57 7.86
N ALA A 117 -7.49 10.54 7.70
CA ALA A 117 -8.70 10.48 6.89
C ALA A 117 -9.83 11.51 7.21
N ASP A 118 -9.53 12.63 7.88
CA ASP A 118 -10.45 13.69 8.31
C ASP A 118 -11.75 13.17 8.96
N LEU A 119 -11.58 12.13 9.79
CA LEU A 119 -12.71 11.52 10.48
C LEU A 119 -13.08 12.36 11.71
N PRO A 120 -14.37 12.48 12.04
CA PRO A 120 -14.78 13.23 13.21
C PRO A 120 -14.37 12.50 14.49
N VAL A 121 -14.36 13.24 15.61
CA VAL A 121 -13.99 12.68 16.92
C VAL A 121 -15.05 11.70 17.45
N GLN A 122 -16.34 11.93 17.15
CA GLN A 122 -17.43 11.12 17.69
C GLN A 122 -18.09 10.28 16.61
N PHE A 123 -18.19 8.98 16.82
CA PHE A 123 -18.73 8.05 15.82
C PHE A 123 -20.16 8.40 15.40
N LYS A 124 -20.99 8.84 16.35
CA LYS A 124 -22.38 9.26 16.09
C LYS A 124 -22.51 10.49 15.16
N THR A 125 -21.43 11.21 14.91
CA THR A 125 -21.45 12.38 14.00
C THR A 125 -21.19 12.00 12.56
N LEU A 126 -20.69 10.78 12.29
CA LEU A 126 -20.60 10.26 10.94
C LEU A 126 -22.00 10.03 10.38
N THR A 127 -22.18 10.38 9.10
CA THR A 127 -23.41 10.06 8.38
C THR A 127 -23.61 8.54 8.33
N PRO A 128 -24.73 8.00 8.86
CA PRO A 128 -24.91 6.57 9.06
C PRO A 128 -24.76 5.68 7.82
N GLU A 129 -24.99 6.24 6.64
CA GLU A 129 -24.98 5.53 5.35
C GLU A 129 -23.62 5.56 4.63
N THR A 130 -22.62 6.22 5.20
CA THR A 130 -21.27 6.25 4.61
C THR A 130 -20.62 4.88 4.70
N ASP A 131 -19.81 4.55 3.70
CA ASP A 131 -19.12 3.27 3.66
C ASP A 131 -18.12 3.12 4.81
N VAL A 132 -17.57 4.22 5.34
CA VAL A 132 -16.76 4.23 6.56
C VAL A 132 -17.56 3.74 7.77
N VAL A 133 -18.79 4.22 7.95
CA VAL A 133 -19.66 3.76 9.05
C VAL A 133 -20.02 2.29 8.90
N LYS A 134 -20.36 1.85 7.68
CA LYS A 134 -20.65 0.44 7.39
C LYS A 134 -19.44 -0.44 7.71
N LEU A 135 -18.25 -0.01 7.30
CA LEU A 135 -16.98 -0.71 7.56
C LEU A 135 -16.72 -0.85 9.06
N ILE A 136 -16.79 0.24 9.82
CA ILE A 136 -16.54 0.22 11.27
C ILE A 136 -17.59 -0.64 12.00
N ARG A 137 -18.87 -0.54 11.62
CA ARG A 137 -19.94 -1.38 12.21
C ARG A 137 -19.73 -2.86 11.92
N ALA A 138 -19.30 -3.20 10.71
CA ALA A 138 -19.03 -4.58 10.32
C ALA A 138 -17.81 -5.16 11.07
N PHE A 139 -16.76 -4.35 11.25
CA PHE A 139 -15.54 -4.77 11.92
C PHE A 139 -15.69 -4.88 13.45
N ALA A 140 -16.30 -3.87 14.09
CA ALA A 140 -16.36 -3.73 15.55
C ALA A 140 -17.76 -3.30 16.02
N PRO A 141 -18.78 -4.18 15.94
CA PRO A 141 -20.17 -3.83 16.23
C PRO A 141 -20.44 -3.39 17.68
N SER A 142 -19.54 -3.66 18.62
CA SER A 142 -19.62 -3.24 20.02
C SER A 142 -18.55 -2.22 20.43
N GLN A 143 -17.64 -1.84 19.51
CA GLN A 143 -16.49 -0.99 19.81
C GLN A 143 -16.25 0.08 18.71
N GLN A 144 -17.33 0.62 18.14
CA GLN A 144 -17.21 1.57 17.01
C GLN A 144 -16.43 2.83 17.38
N GLN A 145 -16.70 3.40 18.56
CA GLN A 145 -16.00 4.61 19.02
C GLN A 145 -14.51 4.34 19.27
N ALA A 146 -14.17 3.25 19.96
CA ALA A 146 -12.76 2.89 20.20
C ALA A 146 -11.99 2.63 18.89
N SER A 147 -12.67 2.03 17.88
CA SER A 147 -12.09 1.86 16.56
C SER A 147 -11.83 3.21 15.88
N LEU A 148 -12.81 4.11 15.91
CA LEU A 148 -12.66 5.48 15.38
C LEU A 148 -11.55 6.27 16.09
N ASP A 149 -11.42 6.14 17.41
CA ASP A 149 -10.37 6.80 18.18
C ASP A 149 -8.97 6.35 17.73
N SER A 150 -8.80 5.05 17.46
CA SER A 150 -7.56 4.52 16.88
C SER A 150 -7.30 5.05 15.46
N LEU A 151 -8.35 5.12 14.62
CA LEU A 151 -8.25 5.65 13.24
C LEU A 151 -7.88 7.14 13.19
N ASN A 152 -8.13 7.89 14.27
CA ASN A 152 -7.79 9.32 14.41
C ASN A 152 -6.44 9.57 15.09
N ARG A 153 -5.74 8.53 15.55
CA ARG A 153 -4.45 8.66 16.23
C ARG A 153 -3.33 8.27 15.30
N VAL A 154 -2.39 9.16 14.99
CA VAL A 154 -1.19 8.84 14.19
C VAL A 154 -0.37 7.76 14.90
N GLN A 155 0.10 6.75 14.14
CA GLN A 155 0.96 5.71 14.69
C GLN A 155 2.37 6.26 14.97
N THR A 156 2.94 5.81 16.08
CA THR A 156 4.31 6.18 16.50
C THR A 156 5.19 4.95 16.76
N ASP A 157 4.68 3.75 16.47
CA ASP A 157 5.34 2.48 16.81
C ASP A 157 6.47 2.14 15.83
N MET A 158 6.39 2.66 14.60
CA MET A 158 7.43 2.54 13.58
C MET A 158 7.79 3.90 12.99
N GLY A 159 9.06 4.28 13.14
CA GLY A 159 9.69 5.33 12.36
C GLY A 159 10.12 4.84 10.99
N ALA A 160 10.49 5.76 10.11
CA ALA A 160 10.86 5.43 8.73
C ALA A 160 12.02 4.41 8.62
N ALA A 161 12.99 4.49 9.53
CA ALA A 161 14.15 3.58 9.55
C ALA A 161 13.80 2.15 10.01
N ASP A 162 12.64 1.93 10.62
CA ASP A 162 12.19 0.60 11.03
C ASP A 162 11.63 -0.21 9.84
N PHE A 163 11.31 0.45 8.72
CA PHE A 163 10.77 -0.19 7.53
C PHE A 163 11.88 -0.78 6.65
N GLN A 164 11.71 -2.03 6.26
CA GLN A 164 12.55 -2.76 5.31
C GLN A 164 11.81 -2.85 3.97
N LEU A 165 11.94 -1.84 3.12
CA LEU A 165 11.28 -1.81 1.81
C LEU A 165 12.19 -2.34 0.70
N CYS A 166 11.60 -2.99 -0.29
CA CYS A 166 12.34 -3.64 -1.39
C CYS A 166 12.27 -2.87 -2.72
N THR A 167 11.51 -1.79 -2.78
CA THR A 167 11.20 -1.05 -4.03
C THR A 167 11.18 0.46 -3.85
N ALA A 168 11.34 0.95 -2.63
CA ALA A 168 11.26 2.36 -2.29
C ALA A 168 12.12 2.68 -1.07
N LYS A 169 12.43 3.96 -0.89
CA LYS A 169 13.01 4.51 0.34
C LYS A 169 11.91 5.20 1.14
N LEU A 170 11.97 5.05 2.45
CA LEU A 170 11.11 5.78 3.37
C LEU A 170 11.99 6.65 4.26
N LEU A 171 11.73 7.96 4.28
CA LEU A 171 12.43 8.91 5.14
C LEU A 171 11.44 9.60 6.08
N PRO A 172 11.86 10.02 7.28
CA PRO A 172 10.96 10.78 8.14
C PRO A 172 10.66 12.14 7.51
N VAL A 173 9.44 12.64 7.70
CA VAL A 173 9.13 14.05 7.41
C VAL A 173 10.02 14.94 8.28
N GLY A 174 10.89 15.70 7.61
CA GLY A 174 11.71 16.73 8.25
C GLY A 174 10.90 18.00 8.55
N ARG A 175 11.56 19.17 8.53
CA ARG A 175 10.86 20.48 8.53
C ARG A 175 10.27 20.85 7.16
N TYR A 176 10.38 19.94 6.20
CA TYR A 176 10.11 20.18 4.80
C TYR A 176 8.61 20.30 4.53
N MET A 177 8.20 21.30 3.75
CA MET A 177 6.79 21.51 3.40
C MET A 177 6.37 20.52 2.30
N PRO A 178 5.17 19.92 2.38
CA PRO A 178 4.62 19.01 1.36
C PRO A 178 4.61 19.61 -0.05
N CYS A 179 4.59 20.94 -0.12
CA CYS A 179 4.47 21.73 -1.34
C CYS A 179 5.73 21.85 -2.19
N THR A 180 6.90 21.51 -1.64
CA THR A 180 8.18 21.77 -2.32
C THR A 180 9.02 20.52 -2.50
N LEU A 181 8.47 19.31 -2.31
CA LEU A 181 9.23 18.05 -2.30
C LEU A 181 10.15 17.93 -3.53
N GLU A 182 11.39 18.40 -3.39
CA GLU A 182 12.42 18.30 -4.41
C GLU A 182 12.82 16.82 -4.49
N GLY A 183 12.16 16.08 -5.39
CA GLY A 183 12.50 14.69 -5.69
C GLY A 183 11.82 13.61 -4.83
N GLY A 184 10.74 13.94 -4.12
CA GLY A 184 9.94 12.97 -3.36
C GLY A 184 8.58 12.68 -4.00
N MET A 185 8.06 11.46 -3.80
CA MET A 185 6.75 11.09 -4.33
C MET A 185 5.57 11.64 -3.51
N GLY A 186 5.78 11.86 -2.21
CA GLY A 186 4.76 12.36 -1.29
C GLY A 186 4.96 11.95 0.16
N ILE A 187 4.01 12.33 1.01
CA ILE A 187 3.99 12.07 2.45
C ILE A 187 2.87 11.09 2.78
N LEU A 188 3.24 9.98 3.42
CA LEU A 188 2.37 8.97 3.97
C LEU A 188 2.22 9.19 5.48
N THR A 189 0.98 9.20 5.98
CA THR A 189 0.66 9.17 7.40
C THR A 189 -0.24 7.98 7.66
N LEU A 190 0.03 7.18 8.69
CA LEU A 190 -0.84 6.06 9.09
C LEU A 190 -1.37 6.28 10.50
N SER A 191 -2.59 5.81 10.76
CA SER A 191 -3.15 5.76 12.10
C SER A 191 -2.64 4.55 12.89
N ALA A 192 -2.92 4.56 14.18
CA ALA A 192 -2.86 3.39 15.04
C ALA A 192 -3.86 2.33 14.53
N VAL A 193 -3.55 1.06 14.79
CA VAL A 193 -4.42 -0.06 14.44
C VAL A 193 -5.51 -0.24 15.48
N ALA A 194 -6.76 -0.35 15.04
CA ALA A 194 -7.84 -0.94 15.82
C ALA A 194 -7.88 -2.45 15.54
N TRP A 195 -7.56 -3.26 16.54
CA TRP A 195 -7.49 -4.71 16.41
C TRP A 195 -8.85 -5.37 16.66
N ASN A 196 -9.14 -6.46 15.95
CA ASN A 196 -10.20 -7.36 16.36
C ASN A 196 -9.75 -8.20 17.57
N ALA A 197 -10.68 -8.92 18.20
CA ALA A 197 -10.38 -9.71 19.40
C ALA A 197 -9.36 -10.84 19.16
N ALA A 198 -9.30 -11.39 17.94
CA ALA A 198 -8.38 -12.47 17.59
C ALA A 198 -6.97 -11.98 17.21
N GLY A 199 -6.80 -10.68 16.94
CA GLY A 199 -5.52 -10.11 16.51
C GLY A 199 -5.10 -10.50 15.09
N ASP A 200 -6.03 -11.02 14.28
CA ASP A 200 -5.80 -11.44 12.88
C ASP A 200 -6.46 -10.51 11.85
N GLN A 201 -7.19 -9.50 12.31
CA GLN A 201 -7.72 -8.41 11.51
C GLN A 201 -7.50 -7.06 12.19
N GLY A 202 -7.38 -6.01 11.38
CA GLY A 202 -7.23 -4.65 11.85
C GLY A 202 -7.98 -3.63 11.00
N LEU A 203 -8.35 -2.50 11.61
CA LEU A 203 -8.62 -1.26 10.89
C LEU A 203 -7.49 -0.27 11.10
N LEU A 204 -7.08 0.41 10.04
CA LEU A 204 -6.22 1.59 10.09
C LEU A 204 -6.66 2.60 9.04
N SER A 205 -6.40 3.87 9.25
CA SER A 205 -6.53 4.88 8.21
C SER A 205 -5.15 5.29 7.73
N PHE A 206 -5.07 5.77 6.49
CA PHE A 206 -3.89 6.48 6.03
C PHE A 206 -4.29 7.73 5.25
N SER A 207 -3.35 8.66 5.16
CA SER A 207 -3.39 9.75 4.21
C SER A 207 -2.14 9.72 3.35
N TRP A 208 -2.32 10.13 2.09
CA TRP A 208 -1.25 10.33 1.13
C TRP A 208 -1.32 11.76 0.60
N GLN A 209 -0.22 12.50 0.68
CA GLN A 209 -0.11 13.86 0.15
C GLN A 209 1.01 13.91 -0.90
N CYS A 210 0.63 14.13 -2.16
CA CYS A 210 1.54 14.27 -3.31
C CYS A 210 1.84 15.73 -3.69
N GLY A 211 1.28 16.70 -2.96
CA GLY A 211 1.50 18.14 -3.17
C GLY A 211 0.51 18.98 -2.38
N CYS A 212 0.52 20.32 -2.54
CA CYS A 212 -0.33 21.21 -1.73
C CYS A 212 -1.84 20.95 -1.86
N LYS A 213 -2.26 20.47 -3.02
CA LYS A 213 -3.67 20.21 -3.38
C LYS A 213 -3.79 18.84 -4.06
N CYS A 214 -2.93 17.91 -3.66
CA CYS A 214 -2.86 16.58 -4.23
C CYS A 214 -2.75 15.62 -3.06
N GLY A 215 -3.78 14.83 -2.86
CA GLY A 215 -3.78 13.82 -1.83
C GLY A 215 -5.12 13.14 -1.69
N PHE A 216 -5.12 12.06 -0.93
CA PHE A 216 -6.33 11.34 -0.57
C PHE A 216 -6.12 10.62 0.76
N GLY A 217 -7.23 10.17 1.36
CA GLY A 217 -7.23 9.33 2.54
C GLY A 217 -8.19 8.16 2.38
N GLU A 218 -7.86 7.03 2.99
CA GLU A 218 -8.71 5.85 3.02
C GLU A 218 -8.74 5.27 4.45
N VAL A 219 -9.82 4.55 4.78
CA VAL A 219 -9.86 3.58 5.88
C VAL A 219 -9.70 2.18 5.31
N LEU A 220 -8.76 1.44 5.86
CA LEU A 220 -8.37 0.09 5.46
C LEU A 220 -8.91 -0.94 6.45
N TRP A 221 -9.57 -1.97 5.95
CA TRP A 221 -9.71 -3.25 6.64
C TRP A 221 -8.63 -4.20 6.13
N VAL A 222 -7.76 -4.61 7.04
CA VAL A 222 -6.66 -5.54 6.76
C VAL A 222 -6.85 -6.87 7.49
N GLU A 223 -6.37 -7.95 6.88
CA GLU A 223 -6.42 -9.29 7.46
C GLU A 223 -5.13 -10.07 7.21
N LYS A 224 -4.83 -11.02 8.10
CA LYS A 224 -3.66 -11.88 7.98
C LYS A 224 -3.97 -13.09 7.12
N VAL A 225 -3.38 -13.17 5.93
CA VAL A 225 -3.52 -14.27 4.97
C VAL A 225 -2.17 -14.94 4.78
N ASN A 226 -2.08 -16.25 5.06
CA ASN A 226 -0.85 -17.04 4.92
C ASN A 226 0.36 -16.40 5.64
N GLY A 227 0.13 -15.85 6.83
CA GLY A 227 1.17 -15.22 7.65
C GLY A 227 1.53 -13.78 7.26
N ARG A 228 0.92 -13.20 6.23
CA ARG A 228 1.17 -11.83 5.76
C ARG A 228 -0.09 -10.98 5.90
N TRP A 229 0.08 -9.71 6.21
CA TRP A 229 -1.03 -8.76 6.24
C TRP A 229 -1.36 -8.28 4.84
N ARG A 230 -2.66 -8.20 4.52
CA ARG A 230 -3.19 -7.77 3.21
C ARG A 230 -4.35 -6.81 3.40
N ILE A 231 -4.52 -5.88 2.45
CA ILE A 231 -5.68 -5.01 2.41
C ILE A 231 -6.85 -5.82 1.85
N LYS A 232 -7.83 -6.10 2.70
CA LYS A 232 -9.08 -6.78 2.31
C LYS A 232 -10.05 -5.80 1.65
N GLN A 233 -10.18 -4.62 2.25
CA GLN A 233 -11.09 -3.58 1.79
C GLN A 233 -10.47 -2.21 2.10
N ALA A 234 -10.71 -1.25 1.21
CA ALA A 234 -10.35 0.15 1.39
C ALA A 234 -11.57 1.01 1.08
N VAL A 235 -11.80 2.04 1.87
CA VAL A 235 -12.91 2.98 1.70
C VAL A 235 -12.35 4.39 1.71
N ASP A 236 -12.54 5.11 0.62
CA ASP A 236 -12.12 6.49 0.47
C ASP A 236 -12.83 7.40 1.47
N THR A 237 -12.09 8.34 2.03
CA THR A 237 -12.63 9.34 2.97
C THR A 237 -12.62 10.74 2.40
N TRP A 238 -11.57 11.07 1.65
CA TRP A 238 -11.43 12.37 0.98
C TRP A 238 -10.43 12.26 -0.17
N ILE A 239 -10.58 13.16 -1.15
CA ILE A 239 -9.66 13.38 -2.26
C ILE A 239 -9.55 14.90 -2.45
N SER A 240 -8.34 15.43 -2.60
CA SER A 240 -8.07 16.87 -2.84
C SER A 240 -7.59 17.14 -4.25
#